data_AF-X1M0N8-F1
#
_entry.id   AF-X1M0N8-F1
#
_cell.length_a   1.000
_cell.length_b   1.000
_cell.length_c   1.000
_cell.angle_alpha   90.00
_cell.angle_beta   90.00
_cell.angle_gamma   90.00
#
_symmetry.space_group_name_H-M   'P 1'
#
loop_
_entity.id
_entity.type
_entity.pdbx_description
1 polymer ?
#
loop_
_entity_poly.entity_id
_entity_poly.type
_entity_poly.pdbx_seq_one_letter_code
_entity_poly.pdbx_strand_id
1 'polypeptide(L)'
;RDILKLVVVERHKASGNIGLGFVKGFGLKDGALGSSIAHDSHNLVIVGTNDQDIFTAIKEIERLQGGLVVTAGGRIRGSLALPIAGLLSEEPLEAVVAKLEELQRAASNLGCVLPSPFATLSFLALPVIPELRLTDKGLVDVGAFKLI
;
A
#
# COMPACT_ATOMS: atom_id res chain seq x y z
N ARG A 1 0.18 -7.17 -18.81
CA ARG A 1 1.23 -7.96 -18.12
C ARG A 1 1.10 -7.65 -16.63
N ASP A 2 1.37 -8.59 -15.73
CA ASP A 2 1.29 -8.36 -14.26
C ASP A 2 2.54 -7.62 -13.76
N ILE A 3 2.68 -6.38 -14.19
CA ILE A 3 3.73 -5.45 -13.78
C ILE A 3 3.00 -4.18 -13.37
N LEU A 4 3.02 -3.89 -12.08
CA LEU A 4 2.31 -2.79 -11.45
C LEU A 4 3.29 -1.75 -10.95
N LYS A 5 2.86 -0.49 -10.89
CA LYS A 5 3.62 0.56 -10.23
C LYS A 5 3.56 0.33 -8.72
N LEU A 6 4.68 0.56 -8.04
CA LEU A 6 4.80 0.57 -6.60
C LEU A 6 5.33 1.95 -6.18
N VAL A 7 4.66 2.57 -5.22
CA VAL A 7 4.96 3.92 -4.74
C VAL A 7 5.09 3.89 -3.22
N VAL A 8 6.18 4.43 -2.70
CA VAL A 8 6.36 4.66 -1.26
C VAL A 8 6.52 6.15 -1.00
N VAL A 9 5.62 6.74 -0.21
CA VAL A 9 5.59 8.18 0.07
C VAL A 9 5.92 8.42 1.54
N GLU A 10 6.96 9.22 1.78
CA GLU A 10 7.32 9.64 3.13
C GLU A 10 6.23 10.52 3.74
N ARG A 11 5.82 10.22 4.98
CA ARG A 11 4.66 10.90 5.60
C ARG A 11 4.88 11.46 7.00
N HIS A 12 6.07 11.30 7.57
CA HIS A 12 6.33 11.64 8.97
C HIS A 12 7.05 12.97 9.13
N LYS A 13 7.87 13.37 8.15
CA LYS A 13 8.74 14.55 8.22
C LYS A 13 8.49 15.56 7.10
N ALA A 14 7.51 15.31 6.23
CA ALA A 14 7.25 16.13 5.04
C ALA A 14 8.53 16.35 4.20
N SER A 15 9.37 15.32 4.09
CA SER A 15 10.65 15.40 3.39
C SER A 15 10.52 15.58 1.87
N GLY A 16 9.35 15.25 1.31
CA GLY A 16 9.13 15.19 -0.14
C GLY A 16 9.68 13.93 -0.80
N ASN A 17 10.25 12.99 -0.03
CA ASN A 17 10.76 11.73 -0.54
C ASN A 17 9.63 10.85 -1.10
N ILE A 18 9.83 10.36 -2.32
CA ILE A 18 8.95 9.40 -2.99
C ILE A 18 9.82 8.34 -3.66
N GLY A 19 9.65 7.10 -3.23
CA GLY A 19 10.21 5.93 -3.90
C GLY A 19 9.27 5.42 -4.96
N LEU A 20 9.80 5.18 -6.15
CA LEU A 20 9.05 4.62 -7.27
C LEU A 20 9.70 3.32 -7.73
N GLY A 21 8.88 2.33 -8.03
CA GLY A 21 9.34 1.04 -8.54
C GLY A 21 8.24 0.28 -9.25
N PHE A 22 8.57 -0.96 -9.61
CA PHE A 22 7.62 -1.90 -10.19
C PHE A 22 7.58 -3.17 -9.37
N VAL A 23 6.41 -3.81 -9.32
CA VAL A 23 6.21 -5.11 -8.68
C VAL A 23 5.44 -6.04 -9.61
N LYS A 24 5.70 -7.33 -9.48
CA LYS A 24 5.02 -8.41 -10.19
C LYS A 24 4.46 -9.41 -9.17
N GLY A 25 3.32 -10.03 -9.48
CA GLY A 25 2.73 -11.11 -8.68
C GLY A 25 1.42 -10.74 -7.98
N PHE A 26 0.99 -9.48 -8.03
CA PHE A 26 -0.28 -9.06 -7.43
C PHE A 26 -1.48 -9.52 -8.26
N GLY A 27 -1.35 -9.61 -9.59
CA GLY A 27 -2.40 -10.02 -10.50
C GLY A 27 -3.39 -8.92 -10.88
N LEU A 28 -3.37 -7.78 -10.18
CA LEU A 28 -4.30 -6.66 -10.31
C LEU A 28 -4.48 -6.22 -11.78
N LYS A 29 -5.73 -6.11 -12.23
CA LYS A 29 -6.09 -5.74 -13.61
C LYS A 29 -6.53 -4.30 -13.75
N ASP A 30 -7.05 -3.72 -12.67
CA ASP A 30 -7.48 -2.32 -12.61
C ASP A 30 -7.31 -1.78 -11.19
N GLY A 31 -7.24 -0.45 -11.05
CA GLY A 31 -7.21 0.19 -9.75
C GLY A 31 -5.87 0.16 -9.02
N ALA A 32 -5.93 0.44 -7.72
CA ALA A 32 -4.80 0.47 -6.80
C ALA A 32 -5.18 0.03 -5.37
N LEU A 33 -4.21 -0.54 -4.67
CA LEU A 33 -4.28 -0.89 -3.25
C LEU A 33 -3.29 0.00 -2.49
N GLY A 34 -3.72 0.63 -1.41
CA GLY A 34 -2.87 1.50 -0.59
C GLY A 34 -2.92 1.14 0.89
N SER A 35 -1.80 1.36 1.59
CA SER A 35 -1.64 1.09 3.02
C SER A 35 -0.75 2.14 3.67
N SER A 36 -1.07 2.54 4.91
CA SER A 36 -0.14 3.22 5.81
C SER A 36 0.66 2.25 6.71
N ILE A 37 0.29 0.98 6.73
CA ILE A 37 1.08 -0.09 7.34
C ILE A 37 2.10 -0.58 6.30
N ALA A 38 3.31 -0.05 6.39
CA ALA A 38 4.45 -0.44 5.57
C ALA A 38 5.64 -0.78 6.48
N HIS A 39 5.84 -2.06 6.77
CA HIS A 39 6.86 -2.48 7.73
C HIS A 39 8.25 -2.01 7.28
N ASP A 40 9.10 -1.39 8.10
CA ASP A 40 8.87 -0.90 9.48
C ASP A 40 8.92 0.63 9.57
N SER A 41 9.13 1.32 8.45
CA SER A 41 9.12 2.80 8.43
C SER A 41 7.71 3.38 8.47
N HIS A 42 6.71 2.56 8.14
CA HIS A 42 5.29 2.91 8.09
C HIS A 42 5.03 4.19 7.30
N ASN A 43 5.71 4.34 6.17
CA ASN A 43 5.38 5.30 5.13
C ASN A 43 4.13 4.83 4.37
N LEU A 44 3.56 5.67 3.50
CA LEU A 44 2.50 5.18 2.62
C LEU A 44 3.12 4.23 1.59
N VAL A 45 2.47 3.11 1.32
CA VAL A 45 2.84 2.17 0.27
C VAL A 45 1.62 1.88 -0.60
N ILE A 46 1.75 2.06 -1.91
CA ILE A 46 0.66 1.91 -2.87
C ILE A 46 1.14 1.08 -4.05
N VAL A 47 0.36 0.07 -4.41
CA VAL A 47 0.53 -0.68 -5.66
C VAL A 47 -0.66 -0.39 -6.58
N GLY A 48 -0.42 -0.11 -7.85
CA GLY A 48 -1.51 0.23 -8.76
C GLY A 48 -1.19 0.07 -10.23
N THR A 49 -2.26 0.04 -11.02
CA THR A 49 -2.21 -0.10 -12.49
C THR A 49 -2.02 1.23 -13.20
N ASN A 50 -2.44 2.34 -12.58
CA ASN A 50 -2.44 3.67 -13.18
C ASN A 50 -2.26 4.76 -12.10
N ASP A 51 -1.81 5.95 -12.51
CA ASP A 51 -1.48 7.04 -11.57
C ASP A 51 -2.71 7.68 -10.93
N GLN A 52 -3.85 7.68 -11.63
CA GLN A 52 -5.08 8.26 -11.12
C GLN A 52 -5.57 7.54 -9.87
N ASP A 53 -5.63 6.20 -9.91
CA ASP A 53 -6.05 5.39 -8.77
C ASP A 53 -5.01 5.38 -7.64
N ILE A 54 -3.71 5.39 -7.98
CA ILE A 54 -2.65 5.55 -6.98
C ILE A 54 -2.81 6.87 -6.22
N PHE A 55 -3.04 7.96 -6.94
CA PHE A 55 -3.23 9.27 -6.33
C PHE A 55 -4.52 9.32 -5.49
N THR A 56 -5.62 8.75 -6.00
CA THR A 56 -6.87 8.63 -5.24
C THR A 56 -6.67 7.85 -3.94
N ALA A 57 -5.90 6.75 -3.97
CA ALA A 57 -5.57 5.97 -2.77
C ALA A 57 -4.77 6.80 -1.75
N ILE A 58 -3.75 7.55 -2.20
CA ILE A 58 -2.95 8.43 -1.33
C ILE A 58 -3.84 9.46 -0.64
N LYS A 59 -4.69 10.17 -1.41
CA LYS A 59 -5.58 11.20 -0.87
C LYS A 59 -6.61 10.64 0.11
N GLU A 60 -7.08 9.42 -0.12
CA GLU A 60 -8.00 8.78 0.82
C GLU A 60 -7.32 8.36 2.12
N ILE A 61 -6.11 7.78 2.05
CA ILE A 61 -5.37 7.44 3.28
C ILE A 61 -5.05 8.70 4.09
N GLU A 62 -4.68 9.81 3.43
CA GLU A 62 -4.51 11.11 4.08
C GLU A 62 -5.80 11.58 4.77
N ARG A 63 -6.94 11.52 4.07
CA ARG A 63 -8.25 11.89 4.62
C ARG A 63 -8.62 11.05 5.86
N LEU A 64 -8.29 9.76 5.83
CA LEU A 64 -8.54 8.81 6.92
C LEU A 64 -7.55 8.94 8.09
N GLN A 65 -6.50 9.76 7.95
CA GLN A 65 -5.37 9.84 8.88
C GLN A 65 -4.61 8.51 9.02
N GLY A 66 -4.54 7.77 7.91
CA GLY A 66 -3.97 6.43 7.84
C GLY A 66 -5.04 5.35 7.73
N GLY A 67 -4.66 4.22 7.15
CA GLY A 67 -5.59 3.16 6.83
C GLY A 67 -5.15 2.28 5.67
N LEU A 68 -6.10 1.47 5.24
CA LEU A 68 -6.04 0.64 4.05
C LEU A 68 -7.11 1.12 3.06
N VAL A 69 -6.82 1.08 1.76
CA VAL A 69 -7.77 1.51 0.74
C VAL A 69 -7.65 0.66 -0.53
N VAL A 70 -8.80 0.44 -1.18
CA VAL A 70 -8.89 -0.04 -2.57
C VAL A 70 -9.56 1.03 -3.41
N THR A 71 -8.98 1.34 -4.56
CA THR A 71 -9.50 2.35 -5.50
C THR A 71 -9.55 1.80 -6.91
N ALA A 72 -10.48 2.29 -7.73
CA ALA A 72 -10.55 2.00 -9.15
C ALA A 72 -11.34 3.08 -9.90
N GLY A 73 -10.88 3.49 -11.09
CA GLY A 73 -11.54 4.53 -11.89
C GLY A 73 -11.71 5.85 -11.13
N GLY A 74 -10.72 6.23 -10.31
CA GLY A 74 -10.70 7.48 -9.54
C GLY A 74 -11.67 7.51 -8.36
N ARG A 75 -12.17 6.36 -7.90
CA ARG A 75 -13.17 6.24 -6.84
C ARG A 75 -12.77 5.20 -5.80
N ILE A 76 -13.17 5.42 -4.56
CA ILE A 76 -12.94 4.48 -3.45
C ILE A 76 -13.88 3.27 -3.62
N ARG A 77 -13.32 2.06 -3.59
CA ARG A 77 -14.05 0.78 -3.62
C ARG A 77 -14.18 0.15 -2.23
N GLY A 78 -13.29 0.50 -1.32
CA GLY A 78 -13.33 0.09 0.07
C GLY A 78 -12.23 0.81 0.86
N SER A 79 -12.44 0.99 2.15
CA SER A 79 -11.48 1.64 3.04
C SER A 79 -11.61 1.15 4.47
N LEU A 80 -10.49 1.06 5.19
CA LEU A 80 -10.43 0.84 6.63
C LEU A 80 -9.59 1.96 7.24
N ALA A 81 -10.23 2.80 8.05
CA ALA A 81 -9.55 3.88 8.77
C ALA A 81 -8.70 3.29 9.90
N LEU A 82 -7.47 3.79 10.05
CA LEU A 82 -6.55 3.44 11.14
C LEU A 82 -5.96 4.72 11.74
N PRO A 83 -6.77 5.62 12.31
CA PRO A 83 -6.35 6.99 12.63
C PRO A 83 -5.25 7.06 13.71
N ILE A 84 -5.10 6.04 14.55
CA ILE A 84 -4.05 6.01 15.57
C ILE A 84 -2.72 5.65 14.90
N ALA A 85 -1.87 6.65 14.69
CA ALA A 85 -0.57 6.55 14.03
C ALA A 85 -0.59 5.98 12.59
N GLY A 86 -1.77 5.86 11.98
CA GLY A 86 -1.95 5.12 10.73
C GLY A 86 -1.82 3.60 10.86
N LEU A 87 -1.99 3.05 12.06
CA LEU A 87 -1.76 1.63 12.36
C LEU A 87 -2.93 0.97 13.07
N LEU A 88 -3.64 1.70 13.96
CA LEU A 88 -4.70 1.14 14.78
C LEU A 88 -6.03 1.87 14.58
N SER A 89 -7.12 1.15 14.78
CA SER A 89 -8.49 1.66 14.81
C SER A 89 -8.99 1.78 16.25
N GLU A 90 -9.91 2.71 16.48
CA GLU A 90 -10.71 2.81 17.72
C GLU A 90 -11.99 1.97 17.66
N GLU A 91 -12.31 1.42 16.49
CA GLU A 91 -13.52 0.61 16.30
C GLU A 91 -13.40 -0.78 16.96
N PRO A 92 -14.53 -1.42 17.31
CA PRO A 92 -14.54 -2.80 17.79
C PRO A 92 -13.91 -3.77 16.79
N LEU A 93 -13.33 -4.87 17.31
CA LEU A 93 -12.65 -5.90 16.51
C LEU A 93 -13.51 -6.39 15.34
N GLU A 94 -14.78 -6.69 15.61
CA GLU A 94 -15.71 -7.25 14.62
C GLU A 94 -15.93 -6.30 13.45
N ALA A 95 -15.98 -4.99 13.71
CA ALA A 95 -16.13 -3.97 12.68
C ALA A 95 -14.85 -3.85 11.82
N VAL A 96 -13.68 -3.89 12.46
CA VAL A 96 -12.38 -3.86 11.77
C VAL A 96 -12.21 -5.09 10.89
N VAL A 97 -12.54 -6.28 11.40
CA VAL A 97 -12.47 -7.55 10.65
C VAL A 97 -13.40 -7.51 9.45
N ALA A 98 -14.67 -7.11 9.62
CA ALA A 98 -15.63 -7.03 8.52
C ALA A 98 -15.12 -6.11 7.39
N LYS A 99 -14.61 -4.92 7.74
CA LYS A 99 -14.03 -3.97 6.78
C LYS A 99 -12.77 -4.50 6.08
N LEU A 100 -11.91 -5.21 6.80
CA LEU A 100 -10.72 -5.82 6.22
C LEU A 100 -11.10 -6.91 5.20
N GLU A 101 -12.10 -7.73 5.50
CA GLU A 101 -12.60 -8.73 4.57
C GLU A 101 -13.25 -8.08 3.33
N GLU A 102 -13.98 -6.98 3.50
CA GLU A 102 -14.52 -6.18 2.38
C GLU A 102 -13.40 -5.67 1.47
N LEU A 103 -12.31 -5.15 2.05
CA LEU A 103 -11.14 -4.71 1.30
C LEU A 103 -10.48 -5.86 0.53
N GLN A 104 -10.34 -7.04 1.14
CA GLN A 104 -9.80 -8.22 0.46
C GLN A 104 -10.68 -8.67 -0.71
N ARG A 105 -12.02 -8.67 -0.53
CA ARG A 105 -12.97 -8.94 -1.61
C ARG A 105 -12.88 -7.88 -2.72
N ALA A 106 -12.78 -6.60 -2.36
CA ALA A 106 -12.64 -5.51 -3.33
C ALA A 106 -11.35 -5.65 -4.16
N ALA A 107 -10.22 -5.99 -3.53
CA ALA A 107 -8.96 -6.26 -4.22
C ALA A 107 -9.07 -7.47 -5.17
N SER A 108 -9.70 -8.55 -4.71
CA SER A 108 -9.95 -9.76 -5.51
C SER A 108 -10.82 -9.47 -6.74
N ASN A 109 -11.87 -8.66 -6.59
CA ASN A 109 -12.74 -8.23 -7.68
C ASN A 109 -12.01 -7.40 -8.76
N LEU A 110 -10.89 -6.75 -8.39
CA LEU A 110 -10.00 -6.06 -9.34
C LEU A 110 -8.93 -6.98 -9.95
N GLY A 111 -9.01 -8.28 -9.67
CA GLY A 111 -8.13 -9.32 -10.21
C GLY A 111 -6.90 -9.60 -9.37
N CYS A 112 -6.83 -9.11 -8.13
CA CYS A 112 -5.74 -9.49 -7.23
C CYS A 112 -5.82 -10.99 -6.91
N VAL A 113 -4.70 -11.70 -7.07
CA VAL A 113 -4.63 -13.16 -6.87
C VAL A 113 -4.05 -13.54 -5.50
N LEU A 114 -3.53 -12.56 -4.75
CA LEU A 114 -2.92 -12.80 -3.46
C LEU A 114 -3.99 -13.02 -2.39
N PRO A 115 -3.83 -14.01 -1.49
CA PRO A 115 -4.78 -14.22 -0.40
C PRO A 115 -4.76 -13.08 0.63
N SER A 116 -3.59 -12.45 0.84
CA SER A 116 -3.39 -11.39 1.84
C SER A 116 -2.66 -10.19 1.24
N PRO A 117 -3.29 -9.44 0.31
CA PRO A 117 -2.60 -8.43 -0.49
C PRO A 117 -1.98 -7.30 0.33
N PHE A 118 -2.66 -6.84 1.39
CA PHE A 118 -2.15 -5.77 2.26
C PHE A 118 -0.96 -6.21 3.12
N ALA A 119 -0.94 -7.47 3.57
CA ALA A 119 0.21 -8.03 4.28
C ALA A 119 1.41 -8.17 3.32
N THR A 120 1.20 -8.66 2.10
CA THR A 120 2.28 -8.69 1.10
C THR A 120 2.79 -7.29 0.77
N LEU A 121 1.89 -6.33 0.59
CA LEU A 121 2.23 -4.94 0.30
C LEU A 121 3.09 -4.31 1.40
N SER A 122 2.79 -4.59 2.68
CA SER A 122 3.54 -4.02 3.79
C SER A 122 5.00 -4.47 3.83
N PHE A 123 5.30 -5.71 3.41
CA PHE A 123 6.66 -6.26 3.38
C PHE A 123 7.49 -5.79 2.18
N LEU A 124 6.88 -5.26 1.12
CA LEU A 124 7.63 -4.69 -0.01
C LEU A 124 8.45 -3.46 0.39
N ALA A 125 8.08 -2.83 1.51
CA ALA A 125 8.75 -1.66 2.06
C ALA A 125 9.73 -1.95 3.19
N LEU A 126 10.02 -3.23 3.50
CA LEU A 126 10.85 -3.63 4.64
C LEU A 126 12.31 -3.86 4.25
N PRO A 127 13.24 -2.90 4.44
CA PRO A 127 14.60 -2.96 3.88
C PRO A 127 15.57 -3.81 4.72
N VAL A 128 15.06 -4.78 5.49
CA VAL A 128 15.85 -5.67 6.36
C VAL A 128 15.60 -7.15 6.10
N ILE A 129 14.80 -7.48 5.09
CA ILE A 129 14.58 -8.85 4.62
C ILE A 129 15.19 -9.04 3.22
N PRO A 130 15.59 -10.27 2.84
CA PRO A 130 16.35 -10.50 1.61
C PRO A 130 15.73 -9.92 0.34
N GLU A 131 16.58 -9.66 -0.65
CA GLU A 131 16.29 -9.15 -2.00
C GLU A 131 15.93 -7.65 -2.08
N LEU A 132 15.38 -7.22 -3.22
CA LEU A 132 15.06 -5.83 -3.52
C LEU A 132 13.82 -5.37 -2.74
N ARG A 133 13.91 -4.19 -2.12
CA ARG A 133 12.79 -3.56 -1.38
C ARG A 133 12.69 -2.09 -1.75
N LEU A 134 11.48 -1.52 -1.70
CA LEU A 134 11.28 -0.11 -2.03
C LEU A 134 11.08 0.72 -0.77
N THR A 135 11.84 1.79 -0.62
CA THR A 135 11.67 2.76 0.48
C THR A 135 11.24 4.11 -0.10
N ASP A 136 10.92 5.10 0.72
CA ASP A 136 10.70 6.47 0.27
C ASP A 136 11.92 7.08 -0.43
N LYS A 137 13.11 6.53 -0.17
CA LYS A 137 14.38 6.96 -0.77
C LYS A 137 14.66 6.29 -2.12
N GLY A 138 13.86 5.31 -2.53
CA GLY A 138 14.08 4.52 -3.74
C GLY A 138 14.32 3.04 -3.46
N LEU A 139 14.79 2.34 -4.48
CA LEU A 139 14.99 0.90 -4.45
C LEU A 139 16.25 0.55 -3.65
N VAL A 140 16.13 -0.38 -2.71
CA VAL A 140 17.22 -0.87 -1.87
C VAL A 140 17.55 -2.29 -2.28
N ASP A 141 18.81 -2.53 -2.63
CA ASP A 141 19.39 -3.86 -2.63
C ASP A 141 19.87 -4.18 -1.22
N VAL A 142 19.10 -5.01 -0.52
CA VAL A 142 19.38 -5.39 0.87
C VAL A 142 20.63 -6.27 0.96
N GLY A 143 20.93 -7.07 -0.07
CA GLY A 143 22.13 -7.91 -0.09
C GLY A 143 23.42 -7.09 -0.27
N ALA A 144 23.35 -6.05 -1.10
CA ALA A 144 24.48 -5.14 -1.34
C ALA A 144 24.52 -3.94 -0.38
N PHE A 145 23.54 -3.79 0.51
CA PHE A 145 23.36 -2.62 1.39
C PHE A 145 23.42 -1.28 0.63
N LYS A 146 22.77 -1.23 -0.54
CA LYS A 146 22.90 -0.10 -1.47
C LYS A 146 21.54 0.39 -1.95
N LEU A 147 21.41 1.71 -2.04
CA LEU A 147 20.33 2.38 -2.77
C LEU A 147 20.66 2.39 -4.28
N ILE A 148 19.71 1.96 -5.11
CA ILE A 148 19.83 1.91 -6.58
C ILE A 148 19.26 3.18 -7.20
#